data_AF-A0A9P6ERE3-F1
#
_entry.id   AF-A0A9P6ERE3-F1
#
_cell.length_a   1.000
_cell.length_b   1.000
_cell.length_c   1.000
_cell.angle_alpha   90.00
_cell.angle_beta   90.00
_cell.angle_gamma   90.00
#
_symmetry.space_group_name_H-M   'P 1'
#
loop_
_entity.id
_entity.type
_entity.pdbx_description
1 polymer ?
#
loop_
_entity_poly.entity_id
_entity_poly.type
_entity_poly.pdbx_seq_one_letter_code
_entity_poly.pdbx_strand_id
1 'polypeptide(L)'
;MSETSIQLKSQRSLPGANTSLDSNGSRIQPMGMTQAQKHARIKPKFVEFACSHTEIYRYVVLITNTIIPSAFWGSSRNLKVIFACTILLSSILLGF
;
A
#
# COMPACT_ATOMS: atom_id res chain seq x y z
N MET A 1 -43.35 28.35 -11.31
CA MET A 1 -42.08 27.63 -11.10
C MET A 1 -42.04 26.53 -12.13
N SER A 2 -41.12 26.60 -13.09
CA SER A 2 -41.07 25.70 -14.25
C SER A 2 -39.97 24.68 -14.05
N GLU A 3 -40.35 23.41 -13.85
CA GLU A 3 -39.42 22.28 -13.82
C GLU A 3 -39.01 21.95 -15.27
N THR A 4 -37.83 22.37 -15.68
CA THR A 4 -37.23 21.90 -16.93
C THR A 4 -36.55 20.56 -16.67
N SER A 5 -37.22 19.48 -17.07
CA SER A 5 -36.66 18.13 -17.03
C SER A 5 -35.49 18.02 -18.00
N ILE A 6 -34.32 17.66 -17.46
CA ILE A 6 -33.14 17.37 -18.28
C ILE A 6 -33.36 15.98 -18.88
N GLN A 7 -33.83 15.91 -20.12
CA GLN A 7 -33.81 14.67 -20.91
C GLN A 7 -32.36 14.31 -21.21
N LEU A 8 -31.74 13.54 -20.32
CA LEU A 8 -30.51 12.82 -20.62
C LEU A 8 -30.85 11.72 -21.64
N LYS A 9 -30.71 12.05 -22.94
CA LYS A 9 -30.62 11.04 -24.00
C LYS A 9 -29.42 10.16 -23.68
N SER A 10 -29.66 8.99 -23.08
CA SER A 10 -28.66 7.94 -22.97
C SER A 10 -28.21 7.59 -24.39
N GLN A 11 -26.93 7.82 -24.68
CA GLN A 11 -26.35 7.41 -25.95
C GLN A 11 -26.48 5.90 -26.09
N ARG A 12 -27.06 5.48 -27.21
CA ARG A 12 -27.18 4.07 -27.61
C ARG A 12 -25.77 3.52 -27.78
N SER A 13 -25.34 2.63 -26.88
CA SER A 13 -24.10 1.88 -27.05
C SER A 13 -24.26 0.93 -28.24
N LEU A 14 -23.70 1.28 -29.39
CA LEU A 14 -23.58 0.35 -30.52
C LEU A 14 -22.57 -0.74 -30.16
N PRO A 15 -22.89 -2.04 -30.37
CA PRO A 15 -21.92 -3.11 -30.22
C PRO A 15 -21.07 -3.14 -31.49
N GLY A 16 -19.94 -2.43 -31.49
CA GLY A 16 -19.06 -2.42 -32.65
C GLY A 16 -17.95 -1.40 -32.55
N ALA A 17 -16.78 -1.86 -32.11
CA ALA A 17 -15.49 -1.16 -32.04
C ALA A 17 -15.43 -0.01 -31.01
N ASN A 18 -14.61 -0.22 -29.98
CA ASN A 18 -14.22 0.77 -28.97
C ASN A 18 -13.34 1.89 -29.57
N THR A 19 -13.84 2.61 -30.56
CA THR A 19 -13.11 3.70 -31.22
C THR A 19 -13.67 5.03 -30.78
N SER A 20 -12.96 5.69 -29.86
CA SER A 20 -13.17 7.09 -29.51
C SER A 20 -12.90 7.98 -30.73
N LEU A 21 -13.87 8.82 -31.08
CA LEU A 21 -13.78 9.83 -32.15
C LEU A 21 -13.82 11.23 -31.53
N ASP A 22 -13.13 12.20 -32.12
CA ASP A 22 -13.21 13.61 -31.71
C ASP A 22 -14.44 14.31 -32.32
N SER A 23 -14.66 15.58 -31.97
CA SER A 23 -15.78 16.39 -32.51
C SER A 23 -15.74 16.57 -34.03
N ASN A 24 -14.60 16.28 -34.66
CA ASN A 24 -14.41 16.35 -36.11
C ASN A 24 -14.48 14.95 -36.76
N GLY A 25 -14.88 13.91 -36.02
CA GLY A 25 -15.00 12.54 -36.52
C GLY A 25 -13.65 11.83 -36.75
N SER A 26 -12.53 12.43 -36.32
CA SER A 26 -11.22 11.80 -36.41
C SER A 26 -11.04 10.77 -35.30
N ARG A 27 -10.43 9.63 -35.64
CA ARG A 27 -10.13 8.57 -34.66
C ARG A 27 -9.12 9.11 -33.64
N ILE A 28 -9.54 9.22 -32.39
CA ILE A 28 -8.65 9.51 -31.27
C ILE A 28 -7.81 8.25 -31.03
N GLN A 29 -6.60 8.23 -31.59
CA GLN A 29 -5.60 7.27 -31.13
C GLN A 29 -5.09 7.75 -29.78
N PRO A 30 -5.14 6.94 -28.71
CA PRO A 30 -4.51 7.30 -27.45
C PRO A 30 -3.00 7.35 -27.65
N MET A 31 -2.48 8.53 -28.00
CA MET A 31 -1.06 8.79 -28.17
C MET A 31 -0.41 8.87 -26.79
N GLY A 32 -0.02 7.70 -26.29
CA GLY A 32 0.81 7.55 -25.10
C GLY A 32 0.13 6.82 -23.94
N MET A 33 0.96 6.43 -22.97
CA MET A 33 0.49 5.95 -21.67
C MET A 33 -0.57 6.91 -21.13
N THR A 34 -1.76 6.40 -20.81
CA THR A 34 -2.85 7.21 -20.28
C THR A 34 -2.35 8.03 -19.09
N GLN A 35 -2.90 9.23 -18.85
CA GLN A 35 -2.54 10.04 -17.69
C GLN A 35 -2.55 9.21 -16.39
N ALA A 36 -3.48 8.25 -16.27
CA ALA A 36 -3.54 7.25 -15.19
C ALA A 36 -2.30 6.34 -15.09
N GLN A 37 -1.73 5.87 -16.21
CA GLN A 37 -0.48 5.09 -16.20
C GLN A 37 0.74 5.94 -15.83
N LYS A 38 0.79 7.21 -16.25
CA LYS A 38 1.85 8.14 -15.82
C LYS A 38 1.81 8.38 -14.31
N HIS A 39 0.61 8.58 -13.75
CA HIS A 39 0.44 8.74 -12.30
C HIS A 39 0.64 7.43 -11.51
N ALA A 40 0.28 6.28 -12.07
CA ALA A 40 0.52 4.98 -11.44
C ALA A 40 2.02 4.68 -11.23
N ARG A 41 2.89 5.16 -12.14
CA ARG A 41 4.35 5.03 -12.00
C ARG A 41 4.97 5.98 -10.97
N ILE A 42 4.28 7.06 -10.62
CA ILE A 42 4.73 8.05 -9.63
C ILE A 42 4.29 7.65 -8.22
N LYS A 43 3.32 6.73 -8.09
CA LYS A 43 2.87 6.26 -6.78
C LYS A 43 4.01 5.49 -6.10
N PRO A 44 4.44 5.91 -4.89
CA PRO A 44 5.47 5.20 -4.17
C PRO A 44 4.98 3.79 -3.85
N LYS A 45 5.83 2.80 -4.05
CA LYS A 45 5.47 1.41 -3.79
C LYS A 45 5.56 1.20 -2.28
N PHE A 46 4.50 0.67 -1.67
CA PHE A 46 4.52 0.41 -0.22
C PHE A 46 5.65 -0.52 0.24
N VAL A 47 6.15 -1.37 -0.67
CA VAL A 47 7.33 -2.22 -0.46
C VAL A 47 8.60 -1.40 -0.15
N GLU A 48 8.71 -0.17 -0.66
CA GLU A 48 9.85 0.72 -0.41
C GLU A 48 9.86 1.27 1.03
N PHE A 49 8.74 1.14 1.76
CA PHE A 49 8.65 1.51 3.18
C PHE A 49 8.66 0.30 4.12
N ALA A 50 8.83 -0.91 3.59
CA ALA A 50 8.90 -2.11 4.41
C ALA A 50 10.28 -2.18 5.08
N CYS A 51 10.30 -2.24 6.41
CA CYS A 51 11.53 -2.49 7.16
C CYS A 51 11.96 -3.95 7.01
N SER A 52 13.27 -4.19 6.97
CA SER A 52 13.81 -5.54 7.03
C SER A 52 13.51 -6.19 8.39
N HIS A 53 13.42 -7.52 8.42
CA HIS A 53 13.22 -8.23 9.69
C HIS A 53 14.33 -7.92 10.71
N THR A 54 15.56 -7.71 10.23
CA THR A 54 16.71 -7.31 11.05
C THR A 54 16.51 -5.95 11.73
N GLU A 55 15.94 -4.97 11.02
CA GLU A 55 15.63 -3.65 11.60
C GLU A 55 14.55 -3.75 12.67
N ILE A 56 13.50 -4.52 12.40
CA ILE A 56 12.42 -4.76 13.37
C ILE A 56 12.98 -5.47 14.61
N TYR A 57 13.80 -6.49 14.43
CA TYR A 57 14.46 -7.21 15.54
C TYR A 57 15.30 -6.26 16.40
N ARG A 58 16.15 -5.44 15.78
CA ARG A 58 16.99 -4.45 16.50
C ARG A 58 16.15 -3.44 17.27
N TYR A 59 15.07 -2.95 16.65
CA TYR A 59 14.14 -2.03 17.30
C TYR A 59 13.51 -2.66 18.54
N VAL A 60 12.98 -3.88 18.43
CA VAL A 60 12.37 -4.59 19.56
C VAL A 60 13.38 -4.82 20.69
N VAL A 61 14.61 -5.22 20.37
CA VAL A 61 15.67 -5.40 21.39
C VAL A 61 15.99 -4.09 22.11
N LEU A 62 16.10 -2.97 21.38
CA LEU A 62 16.37 -1.66 21.96
C LEU A 62 15.22 -1.19 22.88
N ILE A 63 13.98 -1.29 22.41
CA ILE A 63 12.80 -0.93 23.22
C ILE A 63 12.71 -1.80 24.48
N THR A 64 12.93 -3.11 24.34
CA THR A 64 12.88 -4.03 25.48
C THR A 64 13.94 -3.69 26.52
N ASN A 65 15.17 -3.39 26.11
CA ASN A 65 16.25 -3.01 27.03
C ASN A 65 16.08 -1.63 27.66
N THR A 66 15.33 -0.72 27.03
CA THR A 66 15.06 0.62 27.58
C THR A 66 13.89 0.63 28.54
N ILE A 67 12.85 -0.19 28.29
CA ILE A 67 11.64 -0.24 29.11
C ILE A 67 11.80 -1.20 30.29
N ILE A 68 12.40 -2.37 30.08
CA ILE A 68 12.44 -3.44 31.08
C ILE A 68 13.78 -3.42 31.82
N PRO A 69 13.79 -3.18 33.15
CA PRO A 69 15.02 -3.15 33.93
C PRO A 69 15.81 -4.45 33.83
N SER A 70 17.14 -4.35 33.80
CA SER A 70 18.03 -5.52 33.68
C SER A 70 17.82 -6.58 34.76
N ALA A 71 17.43 -6.16 35.98
CA ALA A 71 17.13 -7.03 37.10
C ALA A 71 15.92 -7.94 36.87
N PHE A 72 14.94 -7.53 36.05
CA PHE A 72 13.75 -8.32 35.74
C PHE A 72 14.10 -9.66 35.08
N TRP A 73 15.15 -9.69 34.27
CA TRP A 73 15.58 -10.87 33.54
C TRP A 73 16.36 -11.87 34.41
N GLY A 74 16.73 -11.47 35.63
CA GLY A 74 17.57 -12.22 36.57
C GLY A 74 19.04 -12.33 36.14
N SER A 75 19.32 -12.53 34.85
CA SER A 75 20.68 -12.56 34.31
C SER A 75 20.74 -12.18 32.83
N SER A 76 21.92 -11.74 32.38
CA SER A 76 22.18 -11.48 30.96
C SER A 76 22.15 -12.74 30.10
N ARG A 77 22.36 -13.93 30.67
CA ARG A 77 22.23 -15.21 29.96
C ARG A 77 20.77 -15.50 29.60
N ASN A 78 19.84 -15.28 30.52
CA ASN A 78 18.41 -15.47 30.27
C ASN A 78 17.90 -14.52 29.19
N LEU A 79 18.33 -13.26 29.26
CA LEU A 79 18.00 -12.25 28.25
C LEU A 79 18.45 -12.69 26.85
N LYS A 80 19.66 -13.24 26.72
CA LYS A 80 20.18 -13.77 25.45
C LYS A 80 19.36 -14.95 24.93
N VAL A 81 18.91 -15.85 25.80
CA VAL A 81 18.06 -16.99 25.40
C VAL A 81 16.72 -16.51 24.85
N ILE A 82 16.11 -15.50 25.50
CA ILE A 82 14.84 -14.91 25.07
C ILE A 82 14.97 -14.27 23.68
N PHE A 83 16.03 -13.48 23.46
CA PHE A 83 16.25 -12.85 22.16
C PHE A 83 16.79 -13.78 21.07
N ALA A 84 17.44 -14.88 21.44
CA ALA A 84 17.84 -15.93 20.49
C ALA A 84 16.64 -16.73 19.95
N CYS A 85 15.50 -16.72 20.65
CA CYS A 85 14.29 -17.37 20.20
C CYS A 85 13.51 -16.47 19.23
N THR A 86 13.81 -16.60 17.94
CA THR A 86 13.20 -15.84 16.83
C THR A 86 11.68 -16.05 16.69
N ILE A 87 11.11 -17.03 17.39
CA ILE A 87 9.69 -17.43 17.28
C ILE A 87 8.75 -16.42 17.96
N LEU A 88 9.21 -15.62 18.93
CA LEU A 88 8.33 -14.66 19.62
C LEU A 88 8.02 -13.40 18.80
N LEU A 89 8.86 -13.05 17.83
CA LEU A 89 8.62 -11.87 16.98
C LEU A 89 7.47 -12.08 16.00
N SER A 90 7.27 -13.29 15.50
CA SER A 90 6.12 -13.58 14.62
C SER A 90 4.79 -13.51 15.37
N SER A 91 4.74 -13.93 16.63
CA SER A 91 3.52 -13.85 17.45
C SER A 91 3.10 -12.42 17.80
N ILE A 92 4.06 -11.51 17.98
CA ILE A 92 3.78 -10.09 18.26
C ILE A 92 3.36 -9.33 16.99
N LEU A 93 3.91 -9.69 15.82
CA LEU A 93 3.61 -9.06 14.53
C LEU A 93 2.35 -9.61 13.83
N LEU A 94 1.92 -10.84 14.13
CA LEU A 94 0.69 -11.45 13.58
C LEU A 94 -0.56 -11.23 14.45
N GLY A 95 -0.41 -10.52 15.58
CA GLY A 95 -1.49 -10.24 16.52
C GLY A 95 -2.21 -8.89 16.31
N PHE A 96 -1.89 -8.15 15.26
CA PHE A 96 -2.54 -6.89 14.86
C PHE A 96 -2.76 -6.83 13.35
#